data_AF-A0A6B2LEN2-F1
#
_entry.id   AF-A0A6B2LEN2-F1
#
_cell.length_a   1.000
_cell.length_b   1.000
_cell.length_c   1.000
_cell.angle_alpha   90.00
_cell.angle_beta   90.00
_cell.angle_gamma   90.00
#
_symmetry.space_group_name_H-M   'P 1'
#
loop_
_entity.id
_entity.type
_entity.pdbx_description
1 polymer ?
#
loop_
_entity_poly.entity_id
_entity_poly.type
_entity_poly.pdbx_seq_one_letter_code
_entity_poly.pdbx_strand_id
1 'polypeptide(L)'
;MDAGGFGIMDIEADVFAEQWSFLDMDQLKKLKRVHLWELKTNNPWVKMLNRGEKLAQFIPSEVLKRKDIEERVNVICHFIKIAMIFLENDNYNGVMWVWEGLQKAAVQKLQKTLESLPDQVKEVMSHFRNKLSDDRLRNAMNNGLLEHRPVIPWIKLIDSAVFQIDSQQNDFVLLPTEAEEGSVPLLNIEKMW
;
A
#
# COMPACT_ATOMS: atom_id res chain seq x y z
N MET A 1 28.22 17.98 -4.79
CA MET A 1 28.88 17.05 -3.86
C MET A 1 28.08 15.76 -3.92
N ASP A 2 28.59 14.76 -4.63
CA ASP A 2 28.11 13.39 -4.45
C ASP A 2 28.58 12.98 -3.05
N ALA A 3 27.67 13.07 -2.08
CA ALA A 3 27.86 12.28 -0.87
C ALA A 3 27.78 10.83 -1.35
N GLY A 4 28.90 10.11 -1.30
CA GLY A 4 29.01 8.68 -1.61
C GLY A 4 28.17 7.85 -0.63
N GLY A 5 26.85 8.03 -0.69
CA GLY A 5 25.86 7.39 0.13
C GLY A 5 25.27 6.22 -0.64
N PHE A 6 25.15 5.10 0.05
CA PHE A 6 24.38 3.93 -0.35
C PHE A 6 23.01 4.35 -0.90
N GLY A 7 22.76 4.08 -2.18
CA GLY A 7 21.50 4.32 -2.88
C GLY A 7 20.72 3.04 -3.10
N ILE A 8 19.48 3.15 -3.63
CA ILE A 8 18.65 1.97 -3.88
C ILE A 8 19.29 0.98 -4.85
N MET A 9 20.10 1.47 -5.78
CA MET A 9 20.79 0.63 -6.77
C MET A 9 21.99 -0.14 -6.21
N ASP A 10 22.41 0.17 -4.98
CA ASP A 10 23.50 -0.56 -4.29
C ASP A 10 22.96 -1.72 -3.42
N ILE A 11 21.64 -1.92 -3.42
CA ILE A 11 20.95 -2.96 -2.66
C ILE A 11 20.31 -3.92 -3.66
N GLU A 12 20.52 -5.22 -3.49
CA GLU A 12 19.86 -6.20 -4.33
C GLU A 12 18.33 -6.21 -4.08
N ALA A 13 17.56 -6.39 -5.15
CA ALA A 13 16.10 -6.24 -5.10
C ALA A 13 15.42 -7.25 -4.16
N ASP A 14 15.95 -8.47 -4.07
CA ASP A 14 15.52 -9.52 -3.16
C ASP A 14 15.78 -9.15 -1.71
N VAL A 15 17.00 -8.69 -1.39
CA VAL A 15 17.36 -8.22 -0.06
C VAL A 15 16.43 -7.09 0.38
N PHE A 16 16.18 -6.10 -0.50
CA PHE A 16 15.24 -5.02 -0.19
C PHE A 16 13.84 -5.56 0.11
N ALA A 17 13.30 -6.40 -0.77
CA ALA A 17 11.95 -6.93 -0.67
C ALA A 17 11.77 -7.83 0.56
N GLU A 18 12.74 -8.67 0.90
CA GLU A 18 12.73 -9.52 2.08
C GLU A 18 12.74 -8.69 3.36
N GLN A 19 13.70 -7.76 3.50
CA GLN A 19 13.80 -6.91 4.68
C GLN A 19 12.53 -6.07 4.88
N TRP A 20 11.98 -5.52 3.80
CA TRP A 20 10.72 -4.81 3.85
C TRP A 20 9.56 -5.71 4.29
N SER A 21 9.48 -6.93 3.74
CA SER A 21 8.42 -7.88 4.09
C SER A 21 8.52 -8.32 5.56
N PHE A 22 9.73 -8.52 6.10
CA PHE A 22 9.91 -8.77 7.52
C PHE A 22 9.41 -7.61 8.38
N LEU A 23 9.71 -6.38 7.99
CA LEU A 23 9.24 -5.18 8.68
C LEU A 23 7.71 -5.04 8.62
N ASP A 24 7.07 -5.37 7.51
CA ASP A 24 5.61 -5.37 7.38
C ASP A 24 4.99 -6.47 8.25
N MET A 25 5.51 -7.70 8.19
CA MET A 25 5.04 -8.83 9.00
C MET A 25 5.21 -8.58 10.50
N ASP A 26 6.30 -7.97 10.94
CA ASP A 26 6.53 -7.62 12.35
C ASP A 26 5.46 -6.64 12.86
N GLN A 27 5.10 -5.63 12.06
CA GLN A 27 4.03 -4.71 12.43
C GLN A 27 2.65 -5.38 12.39
N LEU A 28 2.38 -6.21 11.39
CA LEU A 28 1.12 -6.93 11.27
C LEU A 28 0.89 -7.87 12.47
N LYS A 29 1.91 -8.58 12.94
CA LYS A 29 1.85 -9.42 14.16
C LYS A 29 1.57 -8.63 15.44
N LYS A 30 1.94 -7.34 15.48
CA LYS A 30 1.69 -6.44 16.62
C LYS A 30 0.32 -5.76 16.52
N LEU A 31 -0.34 -5.84 15.37
CA LEU A 31 -1.64 -5.23 15.15
C LEU A 31 -2.68 -5.91 16.04
N LYS A 32 -3.50 -5.10 16.70
CA LYS A 32 -4.63 -5.52 17.53
C LYS A 32 -5.86 -4.83 17.00
N ARG A 33 -7.04 -5.41 17.26
CA ARG A 33 -8.33 -4.84 16.84
C ARG A 33 -8.48 -3.36 17.24
N VAL A 34 -8.05 -3.00 18.45
CA VAL A 34 -8.13 -1.61 18.94
C VAL A 34 -7.38 -0.61 18.06
N HIS A 35 -6.25 -1.02 17.45
CA HIS A 35 -5.44 -0.15 16.61
C HIS A 35 -6.13 0.24 15.29
N LEU A 36 -7.12 -0.55 14.83
CA LEU A 36 -7.91 -0.20 13.64
C LEU A 36 -8.77 1.04 13.86
N TRP A 37 -9.20 1.27 15.11
CA TRP A 37 -10.06 2.39 15.48
C TRP A 37 -9.25 3.60 15.97
N GLU A 38 -7.96 3.41 16.27
CA GLU A 38 -7.04 4.45 16.75
C GLU A 38 -6.18 5.05 15.62
N LEU A 39 -6.80 5.37 14.48
CA LEU A 39 -6.13 5.75 13.22
C LEU A 39 -5.13 6.92 13.33
N LYS A 40 -5.20 7.73 14.38
CA LYS A 40 -4.36 8.92 14.60
C LYS A 40 -3.22 8.73 15.61
N THR A 41 -3.05 7.52 16.14
CA THR A 41 -2.04 7.23 17.17
C THR A 41 -0.81 6.53 16.58
N ASN A 42 0.34 6.64 17.26
CA ASN A 42 1.59 5.97 16.85
C ASN A 42 1.52 4.44 17.11
N ASN A 43 0.70 3.75 16.34
CA ASN A 43 0.46 2.32 16.43
C ASN A 43 1.08 1.57 15.23
N PRO A 44 1.08 0.22 15.22
CA PRO A 44 1.68 -0.56 14.12
C PRO A 44 1.08 -0.25 12.74
N TRP A 45 -0.21 0.05 12.67
CA TRP A 45 -0.91 0.41 11.43
C TRP A 45 -0.35 1.68 10.81
N VAL A 46 -0.32 2.75 11.60
CA VAL A 46 0.18 4.07 11.19
C VAL A 46 1.67 4.01 10.82
N LYS A 47 2.45 3.15 11.49
CA LYS A 47 3.86 2.91 11.13
C LYS A 47 4.01 2.27 9.74
N MET A 48 3.17 1.28 9.40
CA MET A 48 3.19 0.68 8.06
C MET A 48 2.77 1.67 6.98
N LEU A 49 1.69 2.43 7.22
CA LEU A 49 1.22 3.49 6.31
C LEU A 49 2.33 4.51 6.05
N ASN A 50 2.87 5.13 7.11
CA ASN A 50 3.90 6.15 6.99
C ASN A 50 5.17 5.64 6.30
N ARG A 51 5.56 4.39 6.56
CA ARG A 51 6.73 3.79 5.90
C ARG A 51 6.48 3.62 4.41
N GLY A 52 5.33 3.08 4.03
CA GLY A 52 4.95 2.89 2.64
C GLY A 52 4.80 4.20 1.86
N GLU A 53 4.19 5.22 2.47
CA GLU A 53 4.09 6.56 1.87
C GLU A 53 5.47 7.17 1.59
N LYS A 54 6.41 7.01 2.53
CA LYS A 54 7.80 7.45 2.34
C LYS A 54 8.46 6.71 1.18
N LEU A 55 8.23 5.41 1.01
CA LEU A 55 8.73 4.66 -0.15
C LEU A 55 8.12 5.18 -1.45
N ALA A 56 6.81 5.39 -1.50
CA ALA A 56 6.14 5.94 -2.69
C ALA A 56 6.59 7.37 -3.02
N GLN A 57 7.06 8.14 -2.04
CA GLN A 57 7.69 9.46 -2.25
C GLN A 57 9.16 9.37 -2.65
N PHE A 58 9.88 8.36 -2.16
CA PHE A 58 11.29 8.10 -2.46
C PHE A 58 11.51 7.61 -3.90
N ILE A 59 10.61 6.78 -4.45
CA ILE A 59 10.75 6.25 -5.81
C ILE A 59 10.90 7.36 -6.87
N PRO A 60 10.03 8.39 -6.93
CA PRO A 60 10.21 9.49 -7.88
C PRO A 60 11.52 10.26 -7.70
N SER A 61 12.00 10.46 -6.47
CA SER A 61 13.27 11.18 -6.26
C SER A 61 14.47 10.37 -6.77
N GLU A 62 14.45 9.05 -6.58
CA GLU A 62 15.48 8.14 -7.11
C GLU A 62 15.49 8.04 -8.63
N VAL A 63 14.33 8.17 -9.28
CA VAL A 63 14.24 8.26 -10.75
C VAL A 63 14.72 9.64 -11.22
N LEU A 64 14.22 10.72 -10.64
CA LEU A 64 14.50 12.08 -11.12
C LEU A 64 15.94 12.56 -10.85
N LYS A 65 16.65 11.97 -9.87
CA LYS A 65 18.07 12.29 -9.65
C LYS A 65 18.97 11.83 -10.81
N ARG A 66 18.51 10.88 -11.64
CA ARG A 66 19.26 10.35 -12.78
C ARG A 66 19.06 11.24 -14.01
N LYS A 67 20.17 11.77 -14.53
CA LYS A 67 20.15 12.66 -15.71
C LYS A 67 19.94 11.88 -17.00
N ASP A 68 20.53 10.70 -17.08
CA ASP A 68 20.48 9.87 -18.27
C ASP A 68 19.18 9.02 -18.36
N ILE A 69 18.70 8.77 -19.58
CA ILE A 69 17.50 7.96 -19.81
C ILE A 69 17.72 6.51 -19.39
N GLU A 70 18.86 5.93 -19.75
CA GLU A 70 19.22 4.54 -19.44
C GLU A 70 19.32 4.34 -17.93
N GLU A 71 19.94 5.27 -17.21
CA GLU A 71 19.98 5.22 -15.75
C GLU A 71 18.59 5.28 -15.11
N ARG A 72 17.68 6.10 -15.64
CA ARG A 72 16.29 6.14 -15.15
C ARG A 72 15.55 4.84 -15.44
N VAL A 73 15.74 4.28 -16.63
CA VAL A 73 15.19 2.97 -17.00
C VAL A 73 15.69 1.91 -16.02
N ASN A 74 16.99 1.86 -15.71
CA ASN A 74 17.57 0.92 -14.78
C ASN A 74 16.97 1.02 -13.37
N VAL A 75 16.76 2.25 -12.87
CA VAL A 75 16.10 2.47 -11.57
C VAL A 75 14.64 1.99 -11.57
N ILE A 76 13.87 2.29 -12.62
CA ILE A 76 12.48 1.82 -12.74
C ILE A 76 12.43 0.29 -12.81
N CYS A 77 13.28 -0.33 -13.62
CA CYS A 77 13.39 -1.78 -13.72
C CYS A 77 13.72 -2.42 -12.37
N HIS A 78 14.63 -1.81 -11.59
CA HIS A 78 14.98 -2.28 -10.26
C HIS A 78 13.78 -2.24 -9.30
N PHE A 79 13.00 -1.16 -9.27
CA PHE A 79 11.78 -1.10 -8.47
C PHE A 79 10.70 -2.09 -8.94
N ILE A 80 10.56 -2.31 -10.25
CA ILE A 80 9.65 -3.34 -10.76
C ILE A 80 10.09 -4.74 -10.33
N LYS A 81 11.40 -5.04 -10.33
CA LYS A 81 11.94 -6.29 -9.79
C LYS A 81 11.60 -6.44 -8.31
N ILE A 82 11.76 -5.40 -7.49
CA ILE A 82 11.33 -5.39 -6.08
C ILE A 82 9.83 -5.72 -5.97
N ALA A 83 8.98 -5.06 -6.77
CA ALA A 83 7.54 -5.30 -6.75
C ALA A 83 7.15 -6.73 -7.17
N MET A 84 7.87 -7.33 -8.12
CA MET A 84 7.64 -8.72 -8.50
C MET A 84 7.97 -9.67 -7.35
N ILE A 85 9.08 -9.44 -6.64
CA ILE A 85 9.47 -10.27 -5.48
C ILE A 85 8.46 -10.08 -4.33
N PHE A 86 7.94 -8.87 -4.12
CA PHE A 86 6.83 -8.67 -3.19
C PHE A 86 5.60 -9.49 -3.57
N LEU A 87 5.27 -9.56 -4.86
CA LEU A 87 4.13 -10.34 -5.33
C LEU A 87 4.36 -11.85 -5.13
N GLU A 88 5.58 -12.34 -5.36
CA GLU A 88 5.97 -13.74 -5.10
C GLU A 88 5.87 -14.10 -3.61
N ASN A 89 6.18 -13.13 -2.74
CA ASN A 89 6.12 -13.24 -1.28
C ASN A 89 4.74 -12.92 -0.67
N ASP A 90 3.69 -12.76 -1.47
CA ASP A 90 2.34 -12.40 -1.01
C ASP A 90 2.27 -11.09 -0.22
N ASN A 91 3.22 -10.21 -0.47
CA ASN A 91 3.28 -8.89 0.09
C ASN A 91 2.60 -7.87 -0.82
N TYR A 92 1.27 -7.94 -0.92
CA TYR A 92 0.49 -6.99 -1.71
C TYR A 92 0.67 -5.54 -1.23
N ASN A 93 0.93 -5.34 0.06
CA ASN A 93 1.25 -4.02 0.58
C ASN A 93 2.50 -3.41 -0.08
N GLY A 94 3.58 -4.18 -0.16
CA GLY A 94 4.83 -3.76 -0.81
C GLY A 94 4.65 -3.49 -2.31
N VAL A 95 3.95 -4.39 -3.02
CA VAL A 95 3.62 -4.21 -4.45
C VAL A 95 2.93 -2.86 -4.67
N MET A 96 1.91 -2.57 -3.87
CA MET A 96 1.10 -1.36 -4.00
C MET A 96 1.87 -0.09 -3.70
N TRP A 97 2.72 -0.08 -2.67
CA TRP A 97 3.55 1.10 -2.39
C TRP A 97 4.55 1.41 -3.51
N VAL A 98 5.16 0.38 -4.10
CA VAL A 98 6.02 0.58 -5.27
C VAL A 98 5.22 1.10 -6.46
N TRP A 99 4.07 0.49 -6.72
CA TRP A 99 3.19 0.89 -7.81
C TRP A 99 2.71 2.35 -7.65
N GLU A 100 2.26 2.76 -6.46
CA GLU A 100 1.87 4.14 -6.17
C GLU A 100 3.01 5.13 -6.42
N GLY A 101 4.25 4.76 -6.08
CA GLY A 101 5.43 5.57 -6.36
C GLY A 101 5.70 5.74 -7.85
N LEU A 102 5.59 4.67 -8.63
CA LEU A 102 5.76 4.71 -10.08
C LEU A 102 4.60 5.46 -10.77
N GLN A 103 3.40 5.45 -10.21
CA GLN A 103 2.25 6.20 -10.73
C GLN A 103 2.26 7.70 -10.41
N LYS A 104 3.22 8.20 -9.61
CA LYS A 104 3.33 9.64 -9.35
C LYS A 104 3.54 10.40 -10.66
N ALA A 105 2.89 11.56 -10.79
CA ALA A 105 2.96 12.40 -11.98
C ALA A 105 4.41 12.75 -12.40
N ALA A 106 5.31 12.89 -11.43
CA ALA A 106 6.74 13.10 -11.65
C ALA A 106 7.38 12.02 -12.54
N VAL A 107 7.01 10.75 -12.35
CA VAL A 107 7.49 9.62 -13.16
C VAL A 107 6.66 9.49 -14.43
N GLN A 108 5.32 9.59 -14.34
CA GLN A 108 4.42 9.39 -15.47
C GLN A 108 4.60 10.43 -16.61
N LYS A 109 5.16 11.61 -16.32
CA LYS A 109 5.49 12.62 -17.33
C LYS A 109 6.76 12.30 -18.14
N LEU A 110 7.57 11.33 -17.72
CA LEU A 110 8.84 10.96 -18.38
C LEU A 110 8.61 10.05 -19.59
N GLN A 111 7.85 10.50 -20.58
CA GLN A 111 7.41 9.69 -21.74
C GLN A 111 8.57 8.94 -22.41
N LYS A 112 9.65 9.65 -22.79
CA LYS A 112 10.83 9.02 -23.40
C LYS A 112 11.45 7.91 -22.55
N THR A 113 11.43 8.06 -21.22
CA THR A 113 11.96 7.06 -20.30
C THR A 113 11.04 5.84 -20.25
N LEU A 114 9.72 6.06 -20.13
CA LEU A 114 8.73 4.98 -20.11
C LEU A 114 8.66 4.21 -21.44
N GLU A 115 8.80 4.91 -22.57
CA GLU A 115 8.88 4.32 -23.91
C GLU A 115 10.15 3.47 -24.07
N SER A 116 11.25 3.84 -23.41
CA SER A 116 12.53 3.12 -23.43
C SER A 116 12.58 1.92 -22.48
N LEU A 117 11.53 1.68 -21.69
CA LEU A 117 11.47 0.49 -20.83
C LEU A 117 11.43 -0.80 -21.67
N PRO A 118 12.06 -1.89 -21.20
CA PRO A 118 11.90 -3.20 -21.81
C PRO A 118 10.42 -3.63 -21.85
N ASP A 119 10.03 -4.36 -22.88
CA ASP A 119 8.63 -4.77 -23.07
C ASP A 119 8.10 -5.64 -21.93
N GLN A 120 8.95 -6.51 -21.37
CA GLN A 120 8.62 -7.32 -20.18
C GLN A 120 8.24 -6.44 -18.99
N VAL A 121 8.95 -5.32 -18.78
CA VAL A 121 8.66 -4.38 -17.68
C VAL A 121 7.35 -3.65 -17.94
N LYS A 122 7.10 -3.22 -19.19
CA LYS A 122 5.83 -2.61 -19.59
C LYS A 122 4.64 -3.56 -19.39
N GLU A 123 4.83 -4.85 -19.69
CA GLU A 123 3.82 -5.88 -19.47
C GLU A 123 3.50 -6.06 -17.98
N VAL A 124 4.51 -6.14 -17.12
CA VAL A 124 4.34 -6.20 -15.66
C VAL A 124 3.62 -4.96 -15.14
N MET A 125 3.99 -3.76 -15.59
CA MET A 125 3.29 -2.52 -15.22
C MET A 125 1.83 -2.51 -15.70
N SER A 126 1.55 -3.05 -16.88
CA SER A 126 0.18 -3.21 -17.38
C SER A 126 -0.61 -4.21 -16.53
N HIS A 127 0.01 -5.31 -16.14
CA HIS A 127 -0.59 -6.29 -15.23
C HIS A 127 -0.91 -5.68 -13.87
N PHE A 128 0.02 -4.92 -13.28
CA PHE A 128 -0.22 -4.19 -12.03
C PHE A 128 -1.37 -3.20 -12.16
N ARG A 129 -1.40 -2.40 -13.24
CA ARG A 129 -2.53 -1.50 -13.52
C ARG A 129 -3.88 -2.23 -13.57
N ASN A 130 -3.91 -3.41 -14.18
CA ASN A 130 -5.14 -4.17 -14.40
C ASN A 130 -5.56 -5.00 -13.20
N LYS A 131 -4.63 -5.62 -12.46
CA LYS A 131 -4.94 -6.54 -11.34
C LYS A 131 -5.05 -5.84 -10.00
N LEU A 132 -4.37 -4.71 -9.84
CA LEU A 132 -4.34 -3.95 -8.60
C LEU A 132 -5.36 -2.80 -8.59
N SER A 133 -6.39 -2.86 -9.43
CA SER A 133 -7.56 -2.01 -9.21
C SER A 133 -8.21 -2.39 -7.88
N ASP A 134 -8.68 -1.41 -7.11
CA ASP A 134 -9.20 -1.62 -5.76
C ASP A 134 -10.24 -2.75 -5.71
N ASP A 135 -11.15 -2.81 -6.68
CA ASP A 135 -12.19 -3.85 -6.76
C ASP A 135 -11.62 -5.26 -6.95
N ARG A 136 -10.58 -5.42 -7.77
CA ARG A 136 -9.98 -6.73 -8.06
C ARG A 136 -9.13 -7.21 -6.90
N LEU A 137 -8.44 -6.29 -6.24
CA LEU A 137 -7.69 -6.60 -5.03
C LEU A 137 -8.64 -6.97 -3.87
N ARG A 138 -9.75 -6.23 -3.70
CA ARG A 138 -10.84 -6.59 -2.77
C ARG A 138 -11.38 -8.00 -3.06
N ASN A 139 -11.72 -8.28 -4.32
CA ASN A 139 -12.24 -9.59 -4.72
C ASN A 139 -11.22 -10.71 -4.50
N ALA A 140 -9.95 -10.48 -4.80
CA ALA A 140 -8.89 -11.46 -4.58
C ALA A 140 -8.69 -11.78 -3.10
N MET A 141 -8.74 -10.77 -2.22
CA MET A 141 -8.64 -10.96 -0.77
C MET A 141 -9.89 -11.68 -0.21
N ASN A 142 -11.07 -11.39 -0.73
CA ASN A 142 -12.33 -12.00 -0.29
C ASN A 142 -12.49 -13.47 -0.75
N ASN A 143 -11.92 -13.84 -1.90
CA ASN A 143 -12.09 -15.17 -2.51
C ASN A 143 -11.07 -16.22 -2.01
N GLY A 144 -10.60 -16.13 -0.76
CA GLY A 144 -9.85 -17.24 -0.13
C GLY A 144 -8.33 -17.24 -0.32
N LEU A 145 -7.70 -16.14 -0.76
CA LEU A 145 -6.23 -16.01 -0.70
C LEU A 145 -5.66 -16.15 0.73
N LEU A 146 -6.50 -15.98 1.75
CA LEU A 146 -6.13 -15.98 3.16
C LEU A 146 -6.14 -17.37 3.83
N GLU A 147 -6.63 -18.43 3.18
CA GLU A 147 -6.90 -19.68 3.91
C GLU A 147 -5.67 -20.58 4.12
N HIS A 148 -4.57 -20.41 3.36
CA HIS A 148 -3.47 -21.38 3.37
C HIS A 148 -2.02 -20.84 3.40
N ARG A 149 -1.79 -19.52 3.43
CA ARG A 149 -0.43 -18.94 3.51
C ARG A 149 -0.41 -17.54 4.15
N PRO A 150 0.69 -17.11 4.79
CA PRO A 150 0.81 -15.75 5.32
C PRO A 150 0.78 -14.73 4.17
N VAL A 151 -0.15 -13.77 4.25
CA VAL A 151 -0.32 -12.70 3.25
C VAL A 151 -0.21 -11.35 3.95
N ILE A 152 0.43 -10.37 3.32
CA ILE A 152 0.42 -8.97 3.77
C ILE A 152 -0.59 -8.20 2.91
N PRO A 153 -1.78 -7.88 3.42
CA PRO A 153 -2.83 -7.23 2.65
C PRO A 153 -2.49 -5.76 2.40
N TRP A 154 -3.12 -5.18 1.37
CA TRP A 154 -3.00 -3.76 1.11
C TRP A 154 -3.69 -2.93 2.20
N ILE A 155 -2.90 -2.26 3.04
CA ILE A 155 -3.41 -1.60 4.25
C ILE A 155 -4.32 -0.40 3.93
N LYS A 156 -4.07 0.37 2.86
CA LYS A 156 -4.96 1.52 2.52
C LYS A 156 -6.37 1.08 2.14
N LEU A 157 -6.54 -0.15 1.66
CA LEU A 157 -7.86 -0.68 1.31
C LEU A 157 -8.72 -0.88 2.55
N ILE A 158 -8.09 -1.41 3.60
CA ILE A 158 -8.69 -1.60 4.92
C ILE A 158 -8.92 -0.24 5.59
N ASP A 159 -7.94 0.68 5.51
CA ASP A 159 -8.04 2.05 6.03
C ASP A 159 -9.26 2.80 5.46
N SER A 160 -9.43 2.70 4.13
CA SER A 160 -10.60 3.25 3.44
C SER A 160 -11.91 2.59 3.87
N ALA A 161 -11.93 1.28 4.10
CA ALA A 161 -13.12 0.56 4.54
C ALA A 161 -13.52 0.96 5.98
N VAL A 162 -12.56 1.04 6.90
CA VAL A 162 -12.80 1.51 8.28
C VAL A 162 -13.33 2.94 8.27
N PHE A 163 -12.72 3.83 7.48
CA PHE A 163 -13.19 5.22 7.33
C PHE A 163 -14.62 5.30 6.75
N GLN A 164 -14.95 4.47 5.75
CA GLN A 164 -16.29 4.41 5.18
C GLN A 164 -17.34 4.00 6.22
N ILE A 165 -17.07 2.94 7.00
CA ILE A 165 -17.97 2.49 8.08
C ILE A 165 -18.14 3.60 9.12
N ASP A 166 -17.04 4.25 9.52
CA ASP A 166 -17.07 5.28 10.55
C ASP A 166 -17.84 6.54 10.10
N SER A 167 -17.68 6.95 8.85
CA SER A 167 -18.32 8.15 8.29
C SER A 167 -19.80 7.98 7.94
N GLN A 168 -20.26 6.76 7.65
CA GLN A 168 -21.63 6.49 7.18
C GLN A 168 -22.58 6.04 8.28
N GLN A 169 -22.06 5.54 9.40
CA GLN A 169 -22.87 5.00 10.48
C GLN A 169 -22.58 5.72 11.80
N ASN A 170 -23.64 6.14 12.49
CA ASN A 170 -23.52 6.71 13.83
C ASN A 170 -23.23 5.59 14.84
N ASP A 171 -22.39 5.88 15.83
CA ASP A 171 -22.10 4.96 16.95
C ASP A 171 -23.35 4.70 17.81
N PHE A 172 -24.30 5.62 17.79
CA PHE A 172 -25.54 5.54 18.54
C PHE A 172 -26.77 5.73 17.64
N VAL A 173 -27.82 4.96 17.91
CA VAL A 173 -29.13 5.06 17.26
C VAL A 173 -30.21 5.31 18.32
N LEU A 174 -31.24 6.06 17.93
CA LEU A 174 -32.43 6.27 18.76
C LEU A 174 -33.50 5.25 18.38
N LEU A 175 -34.24 4.73 19.36
CA LEU A 175 -35.37 3.85 19.07
C LEU A 175 -36.47 4.63 18.32
N PRO A 176 -37.07 4.06 17.26
CA PRO A 176 -38.12 4.73 16.49
C PRO A 176 -39.33 5.16 17.31
N THR A 177 -39.58 4.49 18.44
CA THR A 177 -40.73 4.71 19.33
C THR A 177 -40.55 5.87 20.32
N GLU A 178 -39.36 6.46 20.42
CA GLU A 178 -39.01 7.49 21.42
C GLU A 178 -38.42 8.75 20.79
N ALA A 179 -38.91 9.17 19.63
CA ALA A 179 -38.51 10.44 18.98
C ALA A 179 -39.03 11.70 19.72
N GLU A 180 -39.09 11.67 21.06
CA GLU A 180 -39.38 12.78 21.95
C GLU A 180 -38.15 13.13 22.81
N GLU A 181 -38.12 14.35 23.35
CA GLU A 181 -37.07 14.85 24.25
C GLU A 181 -36.84 13.89 25.43
N GLY A 182 -35.71 13.17 25.41
CA GLY A 182 -35.30 12.28 26.51
C GLY A 182 -34.92 10.85 26.12
N SER A 183 -34.94 10.50 24.83
CA SER A 183 -34.55 9.16 24.36
C SER A 183 -33.11 8.80 24.71
N VAL A 184 -32.92 7.57 25.21
CA VAL A 184 -31.61 7.03 25.56
C VAL A 184 -30.88 6.60 24.28
N PRO A 185 -29.68 7.13 23.98
CA PRO A 185 -28.91 6.66 22.84
C PRO A 185 -28.48 5.22 23.04
N LEU A 186 -28.86 4.33 22.12
CA LEU A 186 -28.45 2.94 22.12
C LEU A 186 -27.23 2.75 21.23
N LEU A 187 -26.37 1.82 21.63
CA LEU A 187 -25.22 1.44 20.83
C LEU A 187 -25.67 0.83 19.50
N ASN A 188 -25.12 1.33 18.39
CA ASN A 188 -25.39 0.79 17.07
C ASN A 188 -24.63 -0.53 16.87
N ILE A 189 -25.25 -1.63 17.27
CA ILE A 189 -24.66 -2.97 17.16
C ILE A 189 -24.35 -3.30 15.68
N GLU A 190 -25.18 -2.88 14.72
CA GLU A 190 -24.95 -3.14 13.29
C GLU A 190 -23.68 -2.49 12.74
N LYS A 191 -23.20 -1.40 13.34
CA LYS A 191 -21.90 -0.78 13.00
C LYS A 191 -20.71 -1.56 13.58
N MET A 192 -20.91 -2.26 14.69
CA MET A 192 -19.84 -2.87 15.49
C MET A 192 -19.46 -4.30 15.05
N TRP A 193 -20.27 -4.94 14.21
CA TRP A 193 -20.06 -6.28 13.65
C TRP A 193 -19.78 -6.21 12.15
#